data_AF-A0A923N5E0-F1
#
_entry.id   AF-A0A923N5E0-F1
#
_cell.length_a   1.000
_cell.length_b   1.000
_cell.length_c   1.000
_cell.angle_alpha   90.00
_cell.angle_beta   90.00
_cell.angle_gamma   90.00
#
_symmetry.space_group_name_H-M   'P 1'
#
loop_
_entity.id
_entity.type
_entity.pdbx_description
1 polymer ?
#
loop_
_entity_poly.entity_id
_entity_poly.type
_entity_poly.pdbx_seq_one_letter_code
_entity_poly.pdbx_strand_id
1 'polypeptide(L)' 'MEYNIVVAPDLELLATKVAGFIPMGWKLKGGILEHLNGYAQQLVRHPGAVTRTTQRKPAAIKAKRTKWIE' A
#
# COMPACT_ATOMS: atom_id res chain seq x y z
N MET A 1 -1.83 -30.28 -16.10
CA MET A 1 -1.62 -29.02 -15.38
C MET A 1 -0.36 -29.19 -14.56
N GLU A 2 0.65 -28.36 -14.75
CA GLU A 2 1.91 -28.42 -14.01
C GLU A 2 1.85 -27.47 -12.81
N TYR A 3 2.32 -27.94 -11.65
CA TYR A 3 2.32 -27.17 -10.41
C TYR A 3 3.76 -26.93 -9.94
N ASN A 4 4.08 -25.69 -9.60
CA ASN A 4 5.34 -25.35 -8.93
C ASN A 4 5.13 -25.45 -7.42
N ILE A 5 5.74 -26.45 -6.79
CA ILE A 5 5.70 -26.62 -5.33
C ILE A 5 6.89 -25.86 -4.74
N VAL A 6 6.61 -24.87 -3.88
CA VAL A 6 7.62 -24.08 -3.19
C VAL A 6 7.64 -24.47 -1.72
N VAL A 7 8.80 -24.93 -1.24
CA VAL A 7 9.02 -25.27 0.17
C VAL A 7 10.01 -24.28 0.78
N ALA A 8 9.70 -23.82 1.99
CA ALA A 8 10.52 -22.91 2.78
C ALA A 8 10.38 -23.24 4.28
N PRO A 9 11.42 -22.97 5.09
CA PRO A 9 11.42 -23.22 6.53
C PRO A 9 10.60 -22.17 7.31
N ASP A 10 10.37 -20.99 6.71
CA ASP A 10 9.60 -19.90 7.30
C ASP A 10 8.76 -19.19 6.22
N LEU A 11 7.80 -18.40 6.69
CA LEU A 11 6.82 -17.71 5.84
C LEU A 11 7.41 -16.50 5.11
N GLU A 12 8.46 -15.89 5.64
CA GLU A 12 9.12 -14.74 5.02
C GLU A 12 9.87 -15.18 3.76
N LEU A 13 10.63 -16.26 3.86
CA LEU A 13 11.31 -16.89 2.72
C LEU A 13 10.32 -17.46 1.72
N LEU A 14 9.20 -18.03 2.17
CA LEU A 14 8.13 -18.48 1.28
C LEU A 14 7.59 -17.32 0.45
N ALA A 15 7.25 -16.20 1.11
CA ALA A 15 6.79 -14.99 0.45
C ALA A 15 7.81 -14.49 -0.57
N THR A 16 9.10 -14.41 -0.21
CA THR A 16 10.15 -13.97 -1.14
C THR A 16 10.26 -14.86 -2.37
N LYS A 17 10.20 -16.18 -2.21
CA LYS A 17 10.24 -17.12 -3.35
C LYS A 17 9.01 -16.97 -4.24
N VAL A 18 7.82 -16.90 -3.64
CA VAL A 18 6.55 -16.74 -4.37
C VAL A 18 6.49 -15.41 -5.13
N ALA A 19 7.08 -14.35 -4.59
CA ALA A 19 7.16 -13.04 -5.25
C ALA A 19 7.81 -13.12 -6.65
N GLY A 20 8.81 -14.00 -6.83
CA GLY A 20 9.48 -14.20 -8.11
C GLY A 20 8.58 -14.79 -9.20
N PHE A 21 7.48 -15.45 -8.82
CA PHE A 21 6.50 -16.01 -9.74
C PHE A 21 5.37 -15.04 -10.11
N ILE A 22 5.27 -13.89 -9.43
CA ILE A 22 4.20 -12.92 -9.66
C ILE A 22 4.75 -11.76 -10.50
N PRO A 23 4.45 -11.71 -11.81
CA PRO A 23 5.02 -10.71 -12.72
C PRO A 23 4.59 -9.27 -12.43
N MET A 24 3.51 -9.07 -11.67
CA MET A 24 3.00 -7.74 -11.27
C MET A 24 3.80 -7.07 -10.14
N GLY A 25 4.97 -7.60 -9.78
CA GLY A 25 5.85 -6.97 -8.79
C GLY A 25 5.31 -7.01 -7.38
N TRP A 26 4.62 -8.11 -7.02
CA TRP A 26 4.19 -8.31 -5.65
C TRP A 26 5.41 -8.34 -4.72
N LYS A 27 5.33 -7.59 -3.63
CA LYS A 27 6.39 -7.51 -2.63
C LYS A 27 5.78 -7.54 -1.25
N LEU A 28 6.41 -8.30 -0.35
CA LEU A 28 6.06 -8.31 1.06
C LEU A 28 6.22 -6.90 1.66
N LYS A 29 5.16 -6.37 2.26
CA LYS A 29 5.15 -5.02 2.86
C LYS A 29 5.49 -5.12 4.36
N GLY A 30 6.78 -5.08 4.67
CA GLY A 30 7.29 -5.28 6.04
C GLY A 30 7.62 -6.74 6.33
N GLY A 31 7.76 -7.07 7.62
CA GLY A 31 8.11 -8.42 8.08
C GLY A 31 6.86 -9.26 8.38
N ILE A 32 7.06 -10.57 8.50
CA ILE A 32 6.04 -11.49 9.02
C ILE A 32 6.37 -11.77 10.48
N LEU A 33 5.38 -11.61 11.35
CA LEU A 33 5.46 -11.94 12.76
C LEU A 33 4.66 -13.22 13.01
N GLU A 34 5.30 -14.18 13.63
CA GLU A 34 4.64 -15.36 14.18
C GLU A 34 4.13 -15.02 15.59
N HIS A 35 2.85 -15.28 15.86
CA HIS A 35 2.29 -15.10 17.19
C HIS A 35 1.27 -16.19 17.52
N LEU A 36 1.50 -16.85 18.67
CA LEU A 36 0.68 -17.95 19.20
C LEU A 36 0.57 -19.10 18.19
N ASN A 37 -0.55 -19.16 17.44
CA ASN A 37 -0.90 -20.20 16.49
C ASN A 37 -1.15 -19.63 15.08
N GLY A 38 -0.55 -18.47 14.76
CA GLY A 38 -0.80 -17.80 13.49
C GLY A 38 0.31 -16.82 13.10
N TYR A 39 0.09 -16.22 11.94
CA TYR A 39 1.02 -15.29 11.33
C TYR A 39 0.30 -13.98 11.04
N ALA A 40 0.95 -12.87 11.39
CA ALA A 40 0.50 -11.53 11.10
C ALA A 40 1.58 -10.79 10.32
N GLN A 41 1.17 -9.92 9.40
CA GLN A 41 2.12 -9.08 8.68
C GLN A 41 2.34 -7.77 9.46
N GLN A 42 3.58 -7.49 9.83
CA GLN A 42 3.96 -6.23 10.45
C GLN A 42 4.11 -5.16 9.36
N LEU A 43 3.11 -4.32 9.21
CA LEU A 43 3.15 -3.18 8.31
C LEU A 43 4.02 -2.06 8.91
N VAL A 44 5.25 -1.91 8.42
CA VAL A 44 6.07 -0.72 8.73
C VAL A 44 5.51 0.46 7.94
N ARG A 45 4.78 1.35 8.62
CA ARG A 45 4.35 2.62 8.04
C ARG A 45 5.43 3.67 8.27
N HIS A 46 6.15 4.06 7.21
CA HIS A 46 7.05 5.20 7.29
C HIS A 46 6.24 6.50 7.34
N PRO A 47 6.49 7.41 8.30
CA PRO A 47 5.80 8.71 8.39
C PRO A 47 5.97 9.59 7.14
N GLY A 48 7.01 9.32 6.33
CA GLY A 48 7.28 10.00 5.06
C GLY A 48 6.60 9.38 3.83
N ALA A 49 5.83 8.30 3.98
CA ALA A 49 4.99 7.77 2.91
C ALA A 49 3.77 8.69 2.74
N VAL A 50 4.03 9.88 2.21
CA VAL A 50 3.06 10.92 1.88
C VAL A 50 1.89 10.26 1.17
N THR A 51 0.75 10.18 1.85
CA THR A 51 -0.56 10.19 1.21
C THR A 51 -0.52 11.40 0.29
N ARG A 52 -0.28 11.19 -1.00
CA ARG A 52 -0.69 12.15 -2.02
C ARG A 52 -2.22 12.13 -2.03
N THR A 53 -2.82 12.62 -0.95
CA THR A 53 -4.12 13.28 -1.06
C THR A 53 -3.83 14.43 -2.00
N THR A 54 -4.21 14.22 -3.26
CA THR A 54 -4.36 15.30 -4.22
C THR A 54 -5.25 16.34 -3.54
N GLN A 55 -4.63 17.34 -2.92
CA GLN A 55 -5.30 18.59 -2.60
C GLN A 55 -5.68 19.16 -3.97
N ARG A 56 -6.83 18.73 -4.48
CA ARG A 56 -7.62 19.52 -5.42
C ARG A 56 -7.87 20.82 -4.67
N LYS A 57 -7.01 21.80 -4.90
CA LYS A 57 -7.31 23.20 -4.59
C LYS A 57 -8.68 23.46 -5.22
N PRO A 58 -9.74 23.78 -4.44
CA PRO A 58 -10.93 24.31 -5.07
C PRO A 58 -10.49 25.60 -5.76
N ALA A 59 -10.64 25.66 -7.09
CA ALA A 59 -10.41 26.89 -7.82
C ALA A 59 -11.28 27.96 -7.17
N ALA A 60 -10.66 29.03 -6.68
CA ALA A 60 -11.36 30.15 -6.08
C ALA A 60 -12.24 30.79 -7.16
N ILE A 61 -13.53 30.43 -7.17
CA ILE A 61 -14.53 31.10 -8.00
C ILE A 61 -14.64 32.51 -7.43
N LYS A 62 -14.03 33.48 -8.12
CA LYS A 62 -14.18 34.91 -7.81
C LYS A 62 -15.66 35.26 -7.94
N ALA A 63 -16.38 35.29 -6.81
CA ALA A 63 -17.72 35.84 -6.76
C ALA A 63 -17.63 37.34 -7.09
N LYS A 64 -18.13 37.72 -8.27
CA LYS A 64 -18.33 39.12 -8.65
C LYS A 64 -19.33 39.72 -7.66
N ARG A 65 -18.89 40.71 -6.89
CA ARG A 65 -19.72 41.48 -5.97
C ARG A 65 -20.72 42.32 -6.79
N THR A 66 -21.99 41.94 -6.77
CA THR A 66 -23.06 42.75 -7.36
C THR A 66 -23.22 44.01 -6.52
N LYS A 67 -22.90 45.18 -7.09
CA LYS A 67 -23.30 46.47 -6.54
C LYS A 67 -24.81 46.60 -6.77
N TRP A 68 -25.58 46.76 -5.70
CA TRP A 68 -26.87 47.42 -5.78
C TRP A 68 -26.66 48.90 -5.45
N ILE A 69 -27.22 49.74 -6.32
CA ILE A 69 -27.16 51.21 -6.33
C ILE A 69 -28.14 51.75 -5.26
N GLU A 70 -27.87 52.99 -4.81
CA GLU A 70 -28.58 53.80 -3.79
C GLU A 70 -30.12 53.82 -3.89
#